data_AF-G5J2W7-F1
#
_entry.id   AF-G5J2W7-F1
#
_cell.length_a   1.000
_cell.length_b   1.000
_cell.length_c   1.000
_cell.angle_alpha   90.00
_cell.angle_beta   90.00
_cell.angle_gamma   90.00
#
_symmetry.space_group_name_H-M   'P 1'
#
loop_
_entity.id
_entity.type
_entity.pdbx_description
1 polymer ?
#
loop_
_entity_poly.entity_id
_entity_poly.type
_entity_poly.pdbx_seq_one_letter_code
_entity_poly.pdbx_strand_id
1 'polypeptide(L)'
;MTIVGLDIGKHGNAVAAPLLAMPKNILKYHDNKDSVFLHLTPSKKSIRQLLELEPTGLVMEPTGGWYSAFWHRVAFVYHIPVYWMGHADLKGQRSHFGFSNKYDKNDALCLAASYFDPYFINKDGSKRFLRGYRIKEIQAVRELVLELEQLDKLRTTLVNQLRQRFALEYPEAAAQTWQTNDHGMTPIIEWLIGKNHHGRRVNHYNNSVANSLGIDISEYSLDHGYAIHHIEQRRRDTERMLDEAMDQECFIPYLQAFKGFRWGIGMEALTLMK
;
A
#
# COMPACT_ATOMS: atom_id res chain seq x y z
N MET A 1 26.00 6.65 20.79
CA MET A 1 25.19 6.47 19.57
C MET A 1 24.11 5.45 19.89
N THR A 2 22.84 5.86 19.89
CA THR A 2 21.72 4.95 20.16
C THR A 2 21.01 4.62 18.86
N ILE A 3 20.99 3.35 18.46
CA ILE A 3 20.25 2.87 17.30
C ILE A 3 19.02 2.14 17.79
N VAL A 4 17.86 2.49 17.27
CA VAL A 4 16.59 1.90 17.67
C VAL A 4 16.00 1.13 16.51
N GLY A 5 15.82 -0.17 16.68
CA GLY A 5 15.04 -0.97 15.74
C GLY A 5 13.56 -0.85 16.07
N LEU A 6 12.74 -0.52 15.08
CA LEU A 6 11.28 -0.43 15.21
C LEU A 6 10.62 -1.49 14.33
N ASP A 7 10.09 -2.53 14.97
CA ASP A 7 9.19 -3.46 14.29
C ASP A 7 7.77 -2.87 14.32
N ILE A 8 7.19 -2.64 13.14
CA ILE A 8 5.92 -1.91 12.98
C ILE A 8 4.83 -2.91 12.60
N GLY A 9 3.83 -3.05 13.47
CA GLY A 9 2.69 -3.91 13.29
C GLY A 9 1.45 -3.19 12.76
N LYS A 10 0.31 -3.87 12.91
CA LYS A 10 -1.02 -3.34 12.53
C LYS A 10 -1.34 -2.05 13.30
N HIS A 11 -2.17 -1.20 12.69
CA HIS A 11 -2.60 0.08 13.25
C HIS A 11 -1.45 1.08 13.52
N GLY A 12 -0.25 0.83 13.00
CA GLY A 12 0.93 1.65 13.28
C GLY A 12 1.51 1.45 14.68
N ASN A 13 1.07 0.43 15.43
CA ASN A 13 1.75 0.06 16.67
C ASN A 13 3.15 -0.45 16.36
N ALA A 14 4.10 -0.20 17.26
CA ALA A 14 5.48 -0.63 17.07
C ALA A 14 6.09 -1.17 18.37
N VAL A 15 7.08 -2.04 18.23
CA VAL A 15 8.01 -2.39 19.31
C VAL A 15 9.35 -1.76 18.99
N ALA A 16 9.88 -0.99 19.93
CA ALA A 16 11.19 -0.37 19.82
C ALA A 16 12.21 -1.08 20.72
N ALA A 17 13.38 -1.36 20.15
CA ALA A 17 14.53 -1.93 20.86
C ALA A 17 15.76 -1.03 20.64
N PRO A 18 16.21 -0.27 21.65
CA PRO A 18 17.44 0.52 21.59
C PRO A 18 18.67 -0.35 21.80
N LEU A 19 19.73 -0.07 21.02
CA LEU A 19 21.06 -0.63 21.20
C LEU A 19 22.12 0.48 21.08
N LEU A 20 23.07 0.46 22.02
CA LEU A 20 24.27 1.33 21.98
C LEU A 20 25.43 0.69 21.20
N ALA A 21 25.47 -0.63 21.17
CA ALA A 21 26.45 -1.45 20.47
C ALA A 21 25.90 -2.88 20.28
N MET A 22 26.57 -3.69 19.46
CA MET A 22 26.23 -5.10 19.30
C MET A 22 26.44 -5.87 20.61
N PRO A 23 25.40 -6.54 21.17
CA PRO A 23 25.60 -7.41 22.32
C PRO A 23 26.50 -8.59 21.96
N LYS A 24 27.39 -8.99 22.89
CA LYS A 24 28.23 -10.20 22.70
C LYS A 24 27.41 -11.47 22.47
N ASN A 25 26.22 -11.53 23.08
CA ASN A 25 25.24 -12.58 22.87
C ASN A 25 23.85 -11.96 22.85
N ILE A 26 23.29 -11.85 21.65
CA ILE A 26 22.00 -11.20 21.40
C ILE A 26 20.81 -11.97 21.98
N LEU A 27 20.88 -13.30 22.05
CA LEU A 27 19.84 -14.13 22.67
C LEU A 27 19.80 -13.90 24.18
N LYS A 28 20.97 -13.89 24.84
CA LYS A 28 21.08 -13.59 26.27
C LYS A 28 20.65 -12.15 26.57
N TYR A 29 20.94 -11.21 25.67
CA TYR A 29 20.44 -9.84 25.78
C TYR A 29 18.92 -9.82 25.70
N HIS A 30 18.31 -10.47 24.71
CA HIS A 30 16.85 -10.56 24.58
C HIS A 30 16.16 -11.08 25.86
N ASP A 31 16.74 -12.11 26.50
CA ASP A 31 16.17 -12.73 27.70
C ASP A 31 16.48 -11.97 29.01
N ASN A 32 17.34 -10.95 28.95
CA ASN A 32 17.66 -10.15 30.12
C ASN A 32 16.47 -9.26 30.52
N LYS A 33 16.14 -9.24 31.81
CA LYS A 33 15.07 -8.39 32.37
C LYS A 33 15.35 -6.90 32.22
N ASP A 34 16.62 -6.52 32.14
CA ASP A 34 17.04 -5.13 31.96
C ASP A 34 16.95 -4.65 30.50
N SER A 35 16.64 -5.55 29.56
CA SER A 35 16.50 -5.18 28.15
C SER A 35 15.26 -4.34 27.93
N VAL A 36 15.48 -3.13 27.42
CA VAL A 36 14.42 -2.15 27.20
C VAL A 36 13.70 -2.49 25.90
N PHE A 37 12.44 -2.91 26.00
CA PHE A 37 11.52 -2.98 24.88
C PHE A 37 10.37 -2.03 25.13
N LEU A 38 10.19 -1.04 24.25
CA LEU A 38 9.07 -0.11 24.34
C LEU A 38 7.95 -0.53 23.40
N HIS A 39 6.74 -0.66 23.93
CA HIS A 39 5.54 -0.81 23.13
C HIS A 39 4.99 0.58 22.82
N LEU A 40 5.01 0.94 21.53
CA LEU A 40 4.67 2.25 21.04
C LEU A 40 3.37 2.20 20.25
N THR A 41 2.51 3.17 20.49
CA THR A 41 1.31 3.45 19.68
C THR A 41 1.49 4.78 18.94
N PRO A 42 0.75 5.07 17.85
CA PRO A 42 0.76 6.38 17.17
C PRO A 42 0.19 7.53 18.02
N SER A 43 0.85 7.87 19.14
CA SER A 43 0.39 8.84 20.12
C SER A 43 1.52 9.76 20.59
N LYS A 44 1.16 10.96 21.07
CA LYS A 44 2.12 11.93 21.60
C LYS A 44 2.98 11.33 22.73
N LYS A 45 2.39 10.46 23.57
CA LYS A 45 3.10 9.79 24.66
C LYS A 45 4.20 8.88 24.11
N SER A 46 3.87 7.99 23.17
CA SER A 46 4.84 7.07 22.58
C SER A 46 5.94 7.80 21.80
N ILE A 47 5.60 8.90 21.12
CA ILE A 47 6.60 9.74 20.45
C ILE A 47 7.60 10.27 21.48
N ARG A 48 7.14 10.81 22.62
CA ARG A 48 8.05 11.26 23.69
C ARG A 48 8.91 10.12 24.22
N GLN A 49 8.32 8.95 24.50
CA GLN A 49 9.05 7.77 24.96
C GLN A 49 10.13 7.33 23.96
N LEU A 50 9.87 7.40 22.65
CA LEU A 50 10.87 7.12 21.63
C LEU A 50 11.99 8.16 21.62
N LEU A 51 11.67 9.45 21.76
CA LEU A 51 12.65 10.54 21.75
C LEU A 51 13.50 10.56 23.02
N GLU A 52 12.97 10.12 24.16
CA GLU A 52 13.71 9.94 25.43
C GLU A 52 14.83 8.90 25.31
N LEU A 53 14.79 8.01 24.30
CA LEU A 53 15.91 7.11 23.98
C LEU A 53 17.09 7.82 23.29
N GLU A 54 16.93 9.08 22.92
CA GLU A 54 17.90 9.87 22.15
C GLU A 54 18.41 9.13 20.89
N PRO A 55 17.49 8.68 20.02
CA PRO A 55 17.86 7.88 18.86
C PRO A 55 18.72 8.69 17.88
N THR A 56 19.92 8.18 17.61
CA THR A 56 20.81 8.68 16.55
C THR A 56 20.49 8.06 15.19
N GLY A 57 19.63 7.05 15.15
CA GLY A 57 19.10 6.44 13.93
C GLY A 57 18.05 5.38 14.21
N LEU A 58 17.10 5.22 13.29
CA LEU A 58 16.06 4.19 13.36
C LEU A 58 16.27 3.15 12.27
N VAL A 59 16.11 1.86 12.60
CA VAL A 59 16.07 0.78 11.61
C VAL A 59 14.65 0.24 11.52
N MET A 60 14.04 0.25 10.33
CA MET A 60 12.62 -0.10 10.13
C MET A 60 12.41 -0.94 8.88
N GLU A 61 11.41 -1.82 8.89
CA GLU A 61 10.90 -2.48 7.67
C GLU A 61 9.85 -1.58 6.97
N PRO A 62 9.75 -1.60 5.63
CA PRO A 62 8.66 -0.96 4.87
C PRO A 62 7.30 -1.65 5.07
N THR A 63 6.87 -1.88 6.31
CA THR A 63 5.62 -2.60 6.63
C THR A 63 4.40 -1.72 6.36
N GLY A 64 3.40 -2.31 5.69
CA GLY A 64 2.09 -1.75 5.36
C GLY A 64 2.13 -0.26 5.07
N GLY A 65 2.27 0.14 3.80
CA GLY A 65 2.67 1.49 3.34
C GLY A 65 2.36 2.70 4.24
N TRP A 66 1.16 2.78 4.83
CA TRP A 66 0.75 3.84 5.76
C TRP A 66 1.26 3.69 7.20
N TYR A 67 1.38 2.47 7.74
CA TYR A 67 1.85 2.21 9.10
C TYR A 67 3.29 2.68 9.31
N SER A 68 4.19 2.31 8.40
CA SER A 68 5.58 2.80 8.43
C SER A 68 5.71 4.28 8.07
N ALA A 69 4.76 4.86 7.33
CA ALA A 69 4.79 6.28 6.95
C ALA A 69 4.70 7.20 8.16
N PHE A 70 3.89 6.84 9.15
CA PHE A 70 3.76 7.63 10.38
C PHE A 70 5.09 7.74 11.12
N TRP A 71 5.75 6.61 11.40
CA TRP A 71 7.03 6.59 12.12
C TRP A 71 8.16 7.21 11.31
N HIS A 72 8.15 7.05 9.99
CA HIS A 72 9.05 7.79 9.11
C HIS A 72 8.83 9.31 9.20
N ARG A 73 7.58 9.77 9.25
CA ARG A 73 7.28 11.20 9.41
C ARG A 73 7.75 11.74 10.75
N VAL A 74 7.60 10.96 11.83
CA VAL A 74 8.18 11.29 13.14
C VAL A 74 9.70 11.44 13.02
N ALA A 75 10.39 10.45 12.46
CA ALA A 75 11.84 10.49 12.27
C ALA A 75 12.28 11.72 11.45
N PHE A 76 11.57 12.02 10.36
CA PHE A 76 11.82 13.18 9.52
C PHE A 76 11.68 14.52 10.28
N VAL A 77 10.61 14.69 11.05
CA VAL A 77 10.35 15.93 11.82
C VAL A 77 11.41 16.16 12.89
N TYR A 78 11.89 15.09 13.52
CA TYR A 78 12.93 15.17 14.56
C TYR A 78 14.35 14.95 14.02
N HIS A 79 14.52 14.96 12.69
CA HIS A 79 15.81 14.83 12.01
C HIS A 79 16.60 13.56 12.38
N ILE A 80 15.90 12.44 12.62
CA ILE A 80 16.50 11.14 12.92
C ILE A 80 16.66 10.36 11.60
N PRO A 81 17.87 9.91 11.23
CA PRO A 81 18.06 9.14 10.01
C PRO A 81 17.37 7.77 10.11
N VAL A 82 16.81 7.32 8.98
CA VAL A 82 16.12 6.04 8.87
C VAL A 82 16.88 5.10 7.95
N TYR A 83 17.13 3.89 8.44
CA TYR A 83 17.73 2.79 7.71
C TYR A 83 16.65 1.75 7.40
N TRP A 84 16.27 1.65 6.13
CA TRP A 84 15.22 0.73 5.70
C TRP A 84 15.78 -0.68 5.48
N MET A 85 15.19 -1.68 6.12
CA MET A 85 15.54 -3.08 5.92
C MET A 85 14.48 -3.79 5.09
N GLY A 86 14.90 -4.58 4.10
CA GLY A 86 13.97 -5.42 3.34
C GLY A 86 13.41 -6.58 4.17
N HIS A 87 12.18 -7.01 3.87
CA HIS A 87 11.54 -8.12 4.59
C HIS A 87 12.36 -9.43 4.57
N ALA A 88 12.97 -9.75 3.42
CA ALA A 88 13.84 -10.91 3.28
C ALA A 88 15.12 -10.79 4.11
N ASP A 89 15.67 -9.58 4.22
CA ASP A 89 16.86 -9.29 5.01
C ASP A 89 16.58 -9.45 6.50
N LEU A 90 15.44 -8.94 7.00
CA LEU A 90 15.04 -9.11 8.40
C LEU A 90 14.84 -10.57 8.77
N LYS A 91 14.19 -11.34 7.88
CA LYS A 91 14.08 -12.79 8.04
C LYS A 91 15.45 -13.47 8.10
N GLY A 92 16.37 -13.10 7.22
CA GLY A 92 17.74 -13.63 7.23
C GLY A 92 18.52 -13.26 8.50
N GLN A 93 18.40 -12.02 8.96
CA GLN A 93 19.05 -11.51 10.18
C GLN A 93 18.55 -12.21 11.43
N ARG A 94 17.24 -12.45 11.56
CA ARG A 94 16.70 -13.28 12.65
C ARG A 94 17.36 -14.66 12.71
N SER A 95 17.42 -15.35 11.57
CA SER A 95 18.05 -16.67 11.49
C SER A 95 19.53 -16.60 11.81
N HIS A 96 20.23 -15.58 11.33
CA HIS A 96 21.65 -15.33 11.64
C HIS A 96 21.89 -15.16 13.15
N PHE A 97 21.01 -14.45 13.85
CA PHE A 97 21.08 -14.24 15.30
C PHE A 97 20.51 -15.39 16.14
N GLY A 98 19.97 -16.44 15.52
CA GLY A 98 19.46 -17.63 16.21
C GLY A 98 18.01 -17.51 16.72
N PHE A 99 17.25 -16.51 16.27
CA PHE A 99 15.82 -16.42 16.59
C PHE A 99 15.01 -17.35 15.67
N SER A 100 14.37 -18.37 16.24
CA SER A 100 13.55 -19.34 15.51
C SER A 100 12.14 -18.85 15.19
N ASN A 101 11.60 -17.95 16.01
CA ASN A 101 10.22 -17.49 15.92
C ASN A 101 10.11 -16.00 15.55
N LYS A 102 9.05 -15.68 14.81
CA LYS A 102 8.63 -14.31 14.55
C LYS A 102 7.88 -13.75 15.77
N TYR A 103 8.52 -12.84 16.49
CA TYR A 103 7.93 -12.04 17.55
C TYR A 103 8.38 -10.59 17.40
N ASP A 104 7.51 -9.65 17.73
CA ASP A 104 7.78 -8.22 17.51
C ASP A 104 9.06 -7.74 18.22
N LYS A 105 9.33 -8.27 19.44
CA LYS A 105 10.58 -7.99 20.17
C LYS A 105 11.82 -8.53 19.47
N ASN A 106 11.73 -9.72 18.87
CA ASN A 106 12.84 -10.30 18.12
C ASN A 106 13.12 -9.45 16.88
N ASP A 107 12.07 -9.10 16.12
CA ASP A 107 12.19 -8.30 14.90
C ASP A 107 12.75 -6.91 15.22
N ALA A 108 12.25 -6.23 16.26
CA ALA A 108 12.77 -4.95 16.72
C ALA A 108 14.26 -5.02 17.11
N LEU A 109 14.65 -6.05 17.87
CA LEU A 109 16.06 -6.22 18.27
C LEU A 109 16.96 -6.56 17.08
N CYS A 110 16.50 -7.39 16.15
CA CYS A 110 17.23 -7.75 14.93
C CYS A 110 17.44 -6.52 14.03
N LEU A 111 16.42 -5.68 13.89
CA LEU A 111 16.52 -4.40 13.17
C LEU A 111 17.63 -3.55 13.78
N ALA A 112 17.62 -3.32 15.09
CA ALA A 112 18.67 -2.54 15.76
C ALA A 112 20.07 -3.16 15.58
N ALA A 113 20.18 -4.48 15.78
CA ALA A 113 21.45 -5.21 15.74
C ALA A 113 22.09 -5.22 14.34
N SER A 114 21.29 -5.26 13.27
CA SER A 114 21.78 -5.26 11.89
C SER A 114 22.63 -4.03 11.53
N TYR A 115 22.37 -2.90 12.19
CA TYR A 115 23.18 -1.70 12.04
C TYR A 115 24.62 -1.95 12.49
N PHE A 116 24.80 -2.71 13.57
CA PHE A 116 26.11 -3.04 14.11
C PHE A 116 26.72 -4.34 13.53
N ASP A 117 25.92 -5.18 12.88
CA ASP A 117 26.37 -6.46 12.33
C ASP A 117 27.38 -6.29 11.18
N PRO A 118 28.66 -6.69 11.34
CA PRO A 118 29.67 -6.56 10.29
C PRO A 118 29.36 -7.43 9.06
N TYR A 119 28.51 -8.46 9.19
CA TYR A 119 28.13 -9.35 8.09
C TYR A 119 26.89 -8.87 7.32
N PHE A 120 26.21 -7.83 7.81
CA PHE A 120 25.08 -7.21 7.11
C PHE A 120 25.54 -6.24 6.02
N ILE A 121 26.35 -6.74 5.09
CA ILE A 121 26.96 -5.98 3.99
C ILE A 121 26.69 -6.60 2.62
N ASN A 122 26.64 -5.76 1.60
CA ASN A 122 26.54 -6.12 0.19
C ASN A 122 27.91 -6.54 -0.36
N LYS A 123 27.94 -7.00 -1.61
CA LYS A 123 29.18 -7.37 -2.33
C LYS A 123 30.19 -6.21 -2.43
N ASP A 124 29.72 -4.96 -2.38
CA ASP A 124 30.54 -3.75 -2.41
C ASP A 124 31.06 -3.32 -1.02
N GLY A 125 30.74 -4.10 0.04
CA GLY A 125 31.11 -3.79 1.42
C GLY A 125 30.20 -2.78 2.13
N SER A 126 29.19 -2.23 1.45
CA SER A 126 28.23 -1.30 2.06
C SER A 126 27.14 -2.04 2.83
N LYS A 127 26.50 -1.38 3.81
CA LYS A 127 25.33 -1.96 4.51
C LYS A 127 24.20 -2.26 3.53
N ARG A 128 23.50 -3.37 3.75
CA ARG A 128 22.41 -3.85 2.88
C ARG A 128 21.07 -3.12 3.04
N PHE A 129 21.04 -1.98 3.72
CA PHE A 129 19.82 -1.18 3.84
C PHE A 129 19.33 -0.72 2.45
N LEU A 130 18.02 -0.66 2.28
CA LEU A 130 17.38 -0.23 1.04
C LEU A 130 17.76 1.22 0.76
N ARG A 131 18.48 1.43 -0.35
CA ARG A 131 18.78 2.77 -0.85
C ARG A 131 17.56 3.27 -1.63
N GLY A 132 17.13 4.50 -1.37
CA GLY A 132 16.06 5.14 -2.14
C GLY A 132 14.62 4.74 -1.78
N TYR A 133 14.39 4.02 -0.69
CA TYR A 133 13.02 3.82 -0.19
C TYR A 133 12.47 5.14 0.40
N ARG A 134 11.25 5.52 0.00
CA ARG A 134 10.61 6.84 0.25
C ARG A 134 11.36 8.05 -0.35
N ILE A 135 12.01 7.89 -1.51
CA ILE A 135 12.34 9.03 -2.37
C ILE A 135 11.04 9.78 -2.69
N LYS A 136 11.06 11.10 -2.51
CA LYS A 136 9.86 11.95 -2.56
C LYS A 136 9.10 11.79 -3.88
N GLU A 137 9.84 11.77 -4.98
CA GLU A 137 9.37 11.67 -6.35
C GLU A 137 8.65 10.33 -6.59
N ILE A 138 9.28 9.21 -6.20
CA ILE A 138 8.72 7.86 -6.36
C ILE A 138 7.57 7.60 -5.38
N GLN A 139 7.58 8.25 -4.21
CA GLN A 139 6.56 8.06 -3.19
C GLN A 139 5.17 8.51 -3.67
N ALA A 140 5.09 9.61 -4.41
CA ALA A 140 3.82 10.08 -4.99
C ALA A 140 3.25 9.05 -5.99
N VAL A 141 4.08 8.55 -6.90
CA VAL A 141 3.73 7.48 -7.84
C VAL A 141 3.24 6.23 -7.10
N ARG A 142 3.94 5.83 -6.02
CA ARG A 142 3.60 4.66 -5.21
C ARG A 142 2.25 4.77 -4.51
N GLU A 143 1.95 5.94 -3.94
CA GLU A 143 0.68 6.17 -3.26
C GLU A 143 -0.49 6.10 -4.24
N LEU A 144 -0.35 6.69 -5.43
CA LEU A 144 -1.37 6.68 -6.48
C LEU A 144 -1.60 5.28 -7.04
N VAL A 145 -0.55 4.49 -7.31
CA VAL A 145 -0.69 3.10 -7.76
C VAL A 145 -1.41 2.24 -6.70
N LEU A 146 -1.05 2.40 -5.43
CA LEU A 146 -1.73 1.68 -4.35
C LEU A 146 -3.20 2.09 -4.23
N GLU A 147 -3.53 3.37 -4.42
CA GLU A 147 -4.92 3.83 -4.44
C GLU A 147 -5.70 3.22 -5.61
N LEU A 148 -5.14 3.20 -6.82
CA LEU A 148 -5.74 2.54 -7.99
C LEU A 148 -6.04 1.06 -7.72
N GLU A 149 -5.09 0.31 -7.14
CA GLU A 149 -5.30 -1.09 -6.80
C GLU A 149 -6.46 -1.30 -5.80
N GLN A 150 -6.66 -0.37 -4.85
CA GLN A 150 -7.77 -0.45 -3.91
C GLN A 150 -9.11 -0.11 -4.58
N LEU A 151 -9.12 0.93 -5.42
CA LEU A 151 -10.31 1.32 -6.18
C LEU A 151 -10.76 0.18 -7.11
N ASP A 152 -9.83 -0.49 -7.79
CA ASP A 152 -10.13 -1.63 -8.66
C ASP A 152 -10.73 -2.81 -7.87
N LYS A 153 -10.22 -3.11 -6.67
CA LYS A 153 -10.80 -4.14 -5.79
C LYS A 153 -12.21 -3.79 -5.36
N LEU A 154 -12.43 -2.56 -4.87
CA LEU A 154 -13.74 -2.08 -4.45
C LEU A 154 -14.75 -2.11 -5.61
N ARG A 155 -14.36 -1.60 -6.78
CA ARG A 155 -15.17 -1.64 -8.00
C ARG A 155 -15.55 -3.07 -8.35
N THR A 156 -14.58 -3.98 -8.37
CA THR A 156 -14.82 -5.39 -8.73
C THR A 156 -15.82 -6.04 -7.77
N THR A 157 -15.69 -5.81 -6.46
CA THR A 157 -16.63 -6.34 -5.47
C THR A 157 -18.05 -5.81 -5.69
N LEU A 158 -18.21 -4.49 -5.85
CA LEU A 158 -19.53 -3.87 -6.03
C LEU A 158 -20.17 -4.26 -7.37
N VAL A 159 -19.39 -4.33 -8.45
CA VAL A 159 -19.86 -4.80 -9.76
C VAL A 159 -20.35 -6.25 -9.66
N ASN A 160 -19.62 -7.13 -8.98
CA ASN A 160 -20.05 -8.52 -8.82
C ASN A 160 -21.35 -8.64 -8.01
N GLN A 161 -21.49 -7.86 -6.93
CA GLN A 161 -22.74 -7.81 -6.14
C GLN A 161 -23.91 -7.29 -6.97
N LEU A 162 -23.70 -6.21 -7.74
CA LEU A 162 -24.72 -5.66 -8.61
C LEU A 162 -25.11 -6.63 -9.73
N ARG A 163 -24.14 -7.32 -10.35
CA ARG A 163 -24.41 -8.35 -11.36
C ARG A 163 -25.25 -9.51 -10.82
N GLN A 164 -24.97 -9.95 -9.59
CA GLN A 164 -25.80 -10.97 -8.94
C GLN A 164 -27.24 -10.48 -8.75
N ARG A 165 -27.42 -9.22 -8.37
CA ARG A 165 -28.76 -8.62 -8.24
C ARG A 165 -29.46 -8.46 -9.59
N PHE A 166 -28.72 -8.07 -10.62
CA PHE A 166 -29.22 -7.99 -11.98
C PHE A 166 -29.65 -9.33 -12.55
N ALA A 167 -29.13 -10.46 -12.06
CA ALA A 167 -29.64 -11.78 -12.49
C ALA A 167 -31.15 -11.95 -12.19
N LEU A 168 -31.69 -11.19 -11.23
CA LEU A 168 -33.12 -11.09 -10.95
C LEU A 168 -33.76 -9.89 -11.67
N GLU A 169 -33.17 -8.70 -11.55
CA GLU A 169 -33.82 -7.43 -11.93
C GLU A 169 -33.60 -7.03 -13.41
N TYR A 170 -32.53 -7.53 -14.02
CA TYR A 170 -32.21 -7.28 -15.44
C TYR A 170 -31.28 -8.39 -15.99
N PRO A 171 -31.77 -9.63 -16.15
CA PRO A 171 -30.92 -10.80 -16.41
C PRO A 171 -30.15 -10.72 -17.73
N GLU A 172 -30.72 -10.09 -18.76
CA GLU A 172 -30.05 -9.90 -20.06
C GLU A 172 -28.79 -9.04 -19.93
N ALA A 173 -28.82 -8.04 -19.06
CA ALA A 173 -27.66 -7.22 -18.73
C ALA A 173 -26.65 -7.97 -17.86
N ALA A 174 -27.11 -8.80 -16.91
CA ALA A 174 -26.25 -9.59 -16.04
C ALA A 174 -25.37 -10.58 -16.82
N ALA A 175 -25.87 -11.09 -17.95
CA ALA A 175 -25.16 -12.02 -18.83
C ALA A 175 -24.09 -11.34 -19.70
N GLN A 176 -24.13 -10.03 -19.87
CA GLN A 176 -23.19 -9.30 -20.73
C GLN A 176 -21.85 -9.01 -20.02
N THR A 177 -20.80 -8.78 -20.80
CA THR A 177 -19.53 -8.26 -20.26
C THR A 177 -19.67 -6.75 -20.04
N TRP A 178 -19.32 -6.28 -18.84
CA TRP A 178 -19.40 -4.86 -18.48
C TRP A 178 -18.02 -4.23 -18.67
N GLN A 179 -17.77 -3.71 -19.87
CA GLN A 179 -16.52 -3.01 -20.19
C GLN A 179 -16.65 -1.51 -19.93
N THR A 180 -15.53 -0.91 -19.52
CA THR A 180 -15.38 0.54 -19.47
C THR A 180 -15.21 1.09 -20.88
N ASN A 181 -15.72 2.30 -21.11
CA ASN A 181 -15.48 3.06 -22.33
C ASN A 181 -14.12 3.79 -22.27
N ASP A 182 -13.80 4.56 -23.32
CA ASP A 182 -12.57 5.36 -23.43
C ASP A 182 -12.43 6.43 -22.35
N HIS A 183 -13.52 6.77 -21.65
CA HIS A 183 -13.53 7.70 -20.52
C HIS A 183 -13.36 7.00 -19.16
N GLY A 184 -13.13 5.68 -19.15
CA GLY A 184 -13.00 4.89 -17.93
C GLY A 184 -14.32 4.60 -17.22
N MET A 185 -15.46 4.88 -17.85
CA MET A 185 -16.80 4.72 -17.26
C MET A 185 -17.49 3.48 -17.81
N THR A 186 -18.24 2.76 -16.97
CA THR A 186 -19.02 1.60 -17.42
C THR A 186 -20.40 2.05 -17.92
N PRO A 187 -20.72 1.92 -19.22
CA PRO A 187 -21.94 2.51 -19.78
C PRO A 187 -23.26 1.95 -19.21
N ILE A 188 -23.27 0.69 -18.76
CA ILE A 188 -24.47 0.14 -18.12
C ILE A 188 -24.72 0.74 -16.73
N ILE A 189 -23.66 1.09 -16.02
CA ILE A 189 -23.74 1.78 -14.73
C ILE A 189 -24.26 3.19 -14.93
N GLU A 190 -23.73 3.92 -15.92
CA GLU A 190 -24.23 5.27 -16.24
C GLU A 190 -25.71 5.28 -16.66
N TRP A 191 -26.16 4.26 -17.38
CA TRP A 191 -27.57 4.09 -17.71
C TRP A 191 -28.42 3.82 -16.46
N LEU A 192 -27.97 2.91 -15.60
CA LEU A 192 -28.67 2.54 -14.36
C LEU A 192 -28.97 3.75 -13.48
N ILE A 193 -28.01 4.67 -13.36
CA ILE A 193 -28.15 5.89 -12.54
C ILE A 193 -28.68 7.11 -13.33
N GLY A 194 -29.15 6.91 -14.56
CA GLY A 194 -29.70 7.98 -15.39
C GLY A 194 -28.70 9.05 -15.87
N LYS A 195 -27.39 8.79 -15.79
CA LYS A 195 -26.35 9.67 -16.35
C LYS A 195 -26.24 9.54 -17.88
N ASN A 196 -26.68 8.41 -18.44
CA ASN A 196 -26.63 8.16 -19.87
C ASN A 196 -27.88 7.42 -20.37
N HIS A 197 -28.80 8.17 -20.99
CA HIS A 197 -30.05 7.64 -21.54
C HIS A 197 -29.91 7.22 -23.01
N HIS A 198 -29.05 6.24 -23.28
CA HIS A 198 -29.03 5.61 -24.59
C HIS A 198 -30.36 4.87 -24.84
N GLY A 199 -31.16 5.35 -25.81
CA GLY A 199 -32.48 4.78 -26.14
C GLY A 199 -32.45 3.27 -26.42
N ARG A 200 -31.34 2.75 -26.97
CA ARG A 200 -31.13 1.30 -27.13
C ARG A 200 -31.20 0.55 -25.79
N ARG A 201 -30.54 1.03 -24.74
CA ARG A 201 -30.55 0.39 -23.41
C ARG A 201 -31.91 0.48 -22.74
N VAL A 202 -32.57 1.63 -22.86
CA VAL A 202 -33.94 1.82 -22.38
C VAL A 202 -34.87 0.80 -23.03
N ASN A 203 -34.80 0.64 -24.36
CA ASN A 203 -35.60 -0.34 -25.08
C ASN A 203 -35.26 -1.79 -24.67
N HIS A 204 -33.98 -2.12 -24.49
CA HIS A 204 -33.60 -3.46 -24.00
C HIS A 204 -34.13 -3.74 -22.60
N TYR A 205 -34.10 -2.75 -21.70
CA TYR A 205 -34.64 -2.92 -20.37
C TYR A 205 -36.16 -3.06 -20.41
N ASN A 206 -36.87 -2.18 -21.12
CA ASN A 206 -38.33 -2.27 -21.28
C ASN A 206 -38.80 -3.62 -21.84
N ASN A 207 -37.98 -4.27 -22.66
CA ASN A 207 -38.23 -5.61 -23.22
C ASN A 207 -37.64 -6.76 -22.39
N SER A 208 -37.10 -6.49 -21.20
CA SER A 208 -36.51 -7.52 -20.33
C SER A 208 -37.58 -8.47 -19.80
N VAL A 209 -37.22 -9.74 -19.64
CA VAL A 209 -38.07 -10.73 -18.97
C VAL A 209 -38.43 -10.31 -17.54
N ALA A 210 -37.55 -9.60 -16.84
CA ALA A 210 -37.83 -9.08 -15.49
C ALA A 210 -39.03 -8.13 -15.49
N ASN A 211 -39.07 -7.19 -16.45
CA ASN A 211 -40.19 -6.26 -16.59
C ASN A 211 -41.50 -6.99 -16.97
N SER A 212 -41.44 -8.04 -17.80
CA SER A 212 -42.61 -8.87 -18.10
C SER A 212 -43.19 -9.59 -16.88
N LEU A 213 -42.37 -9.80 -15.84
CA LEU A 213 -42.74 -10.40 -14.56
C LEU A 213 -43.05 -9.35 -13.48
N GLY A 214 -43.03 -8.05 -13.80
CA GLY A 214 -43.25 -6.95 -12.85
C GLY A 214 -42.12 -6.79 -11.83
N ILE A 215 -40.90 -7.18 -12.19
CA ILE A 215 -39.70 -7.03 -11.35
C ILE A 215 -38.96 -5.76 -11.78
N ASP A 216 -39.01 -4.76 -10.91
CA ASP A 216 -38.30 -3.50 -11.12
C ASP A 216 -36.86 -3.52 -10.56
N ILE A 217 -36.04 -2.60 -11.03
CA ILE A 217 -34.73 -2.33 -10.42
C ILE A 217 -34.95 -1.75 -9.01
N SER A 218 -34.28 -2.35 -8.02
CA SER A 218 -34.38 -1.91 -6.63
C SER A 218 -33.51 -0.69 -6.32
N GLU A 219 -33.85 0.02 -5.25
CA GLU A 219 -33.02 1.09 -4.66
C GLU A 219 -31.60 0.59 -4.33
N TYR A 220 -31.48 -0.65 -3.83
CA TYR A 220 -30.19 -1.29 -3.58
C TYR A 220 -29.29 -1.33 -4.83
N SER A 221 -29.86 -1.69 -5.99
CA SER A 221 -29.14 -1.71 -7.26
C SER A 221 -28.75 -0.31 -7.72
N LEU A 222 -29.63 0.69 -7.53
CA LEU A 222 -29.34 2.09 -7.84
C LEU A 222 -28.19 2.63 -6.98
N ASP A 223 -28.20 2.37 -5.67
CA ASP A 223 -27.13 2.76 -4.74
C ASP A 223 -25.78 2.16 -5.14
N HIS A 224 -25.77 0.89 -5.52
CA HIS A 224 -24.57 0.24 -6.07
C HIS A 224 -24.10 0.93 -7.35
N GLY A 225 -25.03 1.28 -8.24
CA GLY A 225 -24.73 2.06 -9.44
C GLY A 225 -24.04 3.38 -9.13
N TYR A 226 -24.55 4.15 -8.17
CA TYR A 226 -23.94 5.41 -7.75
C TYR A 226 -22.56 5.22 -7.14
N ALA A 227 -22.39 4.21 -6.27
CA ALA A 227 -21.10 3.90 -5.66
C ALA A 227 -20.05 3.49 -6.70
N ILE A 228 -20.42 2.62 -7.65
CA ILE A 228 -19.53 2.18 -8.73
C ILE A 228 -19.14 3.36 -9.60
N HIS A 229 -20.10 4.20 -10.01
CA HIS A 229 -19.83 5.38 -10.83
C HIS A 229 -18.85 6.34 -10.14
N HIS A 230 -19.02 6.58 -8.84
CA HIS A 230 -18.12 7.42 -8.07
C HIS A 230 -16.70 6.83 -7.98
N ILE A 231 -16.57 5.52 -7.81
CA ILE A 231 -15.25 4.83 -7.82
C ILE A 231 -14.58 4.93 -9.18
N GLU A 232 -15.32 4.78 -10.29
CA GLU A 232 -14.80 4.93 -11.65
C GLU A 232 -14.30 6.36 -11.91
N GLN A 233 -15.04 7.37 -11.44
CA GLN A 233 -14.59 8.77 -11.49
C GLN A 233 -13.28 8.97 -10.72
N ARG A 234 -13.21 8.49 -9.48
CA ARG A 234 -12.00 8.57 -8.66
C ARG A 234 -10.82 7.90 -9.35
N ARG A 235 -11.02 6.70 -9.90
CA ARG A 235 -10.00 5.94 -10.62
C ARG A 235 -9.44 6.75 -11.79
N ARG A 236 -10.30 7.32 -12.62
CA ARG A 236 -9.89 8.18 -13.75
C ARG A 236 -9.09 9.40 -13.29
N ASP A 237 -9.56 10.05 -12.22
CA ASP A 237 -8.88 11.24 -11.68
C ASP A 237 -7.50 10.87 -11.10
N THR A 238 -7.40 9.72 -10.42
CA THR A 238 -6.13 9.16 -9.90
C THR A 238 -5.19 8.74 -11.04
N GLU A 239 -5.69 8.16 -12.13
CA GLU A 239 -4.87 7.85 -13.33
C GLU A 239 -4.26 9.13 -13.93
N ARG A 240 -5.03 10.21 -14.03
CA ARG A 240 -4.51 11.51 -14.47
C ARG A 240 -3.44 12.05 -13.51
N MET A 241 -3.67 11.99 -12.20
CA MET A 241 -2.68 12.40 -11.20
C MET A 241 -1.40 11.55 -11.28
N LEU A 242 -1.52 10.27 -11.64
CA LEU A 242 -0.38 9.38 -11.83
C LEU A 242 0.44 9.78 -13.05
N ASP A 243 -0.22 10.13 -14.17
CA ASP A 243 0.46 10.64 -15.36
C ASP A 243 1.24 11.91 -15.02
N GLU A 244 0.61 12.86 -14.33
CA GLU A 244 1.25 14.11 -13.88
C GLU A 244 2.44 13.86 -12.94
N ALA A 245 2.31 12.89 -12.02
CA ALA A 245 3.40 12.53 -11.10
C ALA A 245 4.58 11.86 -11.81
N MET A 246 4.32 11.16 -12.92
CA MET A 246 5.33 10.50 -13.74
C MET A 246 6.03 11.46 -14.72
N ASP A 247 5.44 12.61 -15.04
CA ASP A 247 6.01 13.63 -15.94
C ASP A 247 7.15 14.47 -15.32
N GLN A 248 7.76 13.97 -14.24
CA GLN A 248 8.91 14.63 -13.62
C GLN A 248 10.19 14.37 -14.44
N GLU A 249 11.07 15.37 -14.54
CA GLU A 249 12.31 15.29 -15.33
C GLU A 249 13.18 14.08 -14.95
N CYS A 250 13.20 13.70 -13.67
CA CYS A 250 13.96 12.56 -13.17
C CYS A 250 13.48 11.21 -13.72
N PHE A 251 12.24 11.13 -14.21
CA PHE A 251 11.64 9.91 -14.75
C PHE A 251 11.72 9.80 -16.27
N ILE A 252 11.95 10.90 -16.98
CA ILE A 252 12.00 10.94 -18.45
C ILE A 252 12.92 9.84 -19.05
N PRO A 253 14.16 9.61 -18.57
CA PRO A 253 15.03 8.58 -19.14
C PRO A 253 14.43 7.17 -19.02
N TYR A 254 13.74 6.88 -17.92
CA TYR A 254 13.09 5.59 -17.67
C TYR A 254 11.85 5.43 -18.56
N LEU A 255 11.00 6.46 -18.62
CA LEU A 255 9.79 6.44 -19.46
C LEU A 255 10.12 6.31 -20.95
N GLN A 256 11.21 6.92 -21.42
CA GLN A 256 11.69 6.73 -22.79
C GLN A 256 12.07 5.27 -23.08
N ALA A 257 12.71 4.59 -22.13
CA ALA A 257 13.01 3.17 -22.26
C ALA A 257 11.73 2.31 -22.27
N PHE A 258 10.69 2.70 -21.53
CA PHE A 258 9.43 1.96 -21.44
C PHE A 258 8.58 2.01 -22.71
N LYS A 259 8.68 3.08 -23.52
CA LYS A 259 7.93 3.24 -24.78
C LYS A 259 8.05 2.05 -25.73
N GLY A 260 9.18 1.34 -25.73
CA GLY A 260 9.39 0.16 -26.57
C GLY A 260 8.51 -1.04 -26.21
N PHE A 261 8.01 -1.10 -24.97
CA PHE A 261 7.22 -2.23 -24.46
C PHE A 261 5.71 -2.06 -24.62
N ARG A 262 5.24 -0.86 -25.01
CA ARG A 262 3.81 -0.52 -25.16
C ARG A 262 2.97 -0.87 -23.92
N TRP A 263 3.56 -0.67 -22.76
CA TRP A 263 2.87 -0.83 -21.49
C TRP A 263 1.88 0.32 -21.28
N GLY A 264 0.80 0.04 -20.56
CA GLY A 264 -0.05 1.09 -20.02
C GLY A 264 0.59 1.73 -18.78
N ILE A 265 0.14 2.93 -18.44
CA ILE A 265 0.64 3.75 -17.32
C ILE A 265 0.85 2.95 -16.01
N GLY A 266 -0.07 2.06 -15.66
CA GLY A 266 0.04 1.26 -14.44
C GLY A 266 1.26 0.33 -14.42
N MET A 267 1.60 -0.29 -15.56
CA MET A 267 2.76 -1.17 -15.67
C MET A 267 4.07 -0.39 -15.71
N GLU A 268 4.07 0.79 -16.34
CA GLU A 268 5.19 1.71 -16.33
C GLU A 268 5.49 2.20 -14.90
N ALA A 269 4.45 2.65 -14.18
CA ALA A 269 4.54 3.06 -12.78
C ALA A 269 5.06 1.92 -11.88
N LEU A 270 4.52 0.70 -12.03
CA LEU A 270 4.98 -0.48 -11.29
C LEU A 270 6.46 -0.81 -11.53
N THR A 271 6.93 -0.59 -12.75
CA THR A 271 8.33 -0.83 -13.11
C THR A 271 9.25 0.25 -12.53
N LEU A 272 8.81 1.51 -12.56
CA LEU A 272 9.54 2.65 -12.02
C LEU A 272 9.78 2.58 -10.50
N MET A 273 8.90 1.88 -9.77
CA MET A 273 9.00 1.73 -8.31
C MET A 273 9.92 0.61 -7.81
N LYS A 274 10.42 -0.26 -8.70
CA LYS A 274 11.24 -1.42 -8.36
C LYS A 274 12.72 -1.08 -8.36
#